data_AF-A0A2W7JAL8-F1
#
_entry.id   AF-A0A2W7JAL8-F1
#
_cell.length_a   1.000
_cell.length_b   1.000
_cell.length_c   1.000
_cell.angle_alpha   90.00
_cell.angle_beta   90.00
_cell.angle_gamma   90.00
#
_symmetry.space_group_name_H-M   'P 1'
#
loop_
_entity.id
_entity.type
_entity.pdbx_description
1 polymer ?
#
loop_
_entity_poly.entity_id
_entity_poly.type
_entity_poly.pdbx_seq_one_letter_code
_entity_poly.pdbx_strand_id
1 'polypeptide(L)'
;MTVDPDEALKARRLARLREELGYLLDEDDPQSRAWRQGMINGRMLELKELGIFEQDEFDAFNDEINAALWAKKMAEANPLGDSIDSGEEGG
;
A
#
# COMPACT_ATOMS: atom_id res chain seq x y z
N MET A 1 -7.62 -22.22 -21.38
CA MET A 1 -8.44 -21.43 -20.44
C MET A 1 -8.38 -20.00 -20.94
N THR A 2 -9.48 -19.50 -21.52
CA THR A 2 -9.56 -18.10 -21.97
C THR A 2 -9.82 -17.25 -20.73
N VAL A 3 -8.93 -16.30 -20.44
CA VAL A 3 -9.13 -15.34 -19.35
C VAL A 3 -10.32 -14.45 -19.73
N ASP A 4 -11.24 -14.26 -18.79
CA ASP A 4 -12.35 -13.34 -18.97
C ASP A 4 -11.79 -11.90 -19.17
N PRO A 5 -12.19 -11.18 -20.23
CA PRO A 5 -11.68 -9.84 -20.50
C PRO A 5 -11.88 -8.85 -19.34
N ASP A 6 -12.95 -9.01 -18.57
CA ASP A 6 -13.29 -8.13 -17.45
C ASP A 6 -12.42 -8.47 -16.22
N GLU A 7 -12.18 -9.76 -15.97
CA GLU A 7 -11.19 -10.18 -14.97
C GLU A 7 -9.78 -9.69 -15.31
N ALA A 8 -9.40 -9.74 -16.58
CA ALA A 8 -8.11 -9.22 -17.04
C ALA A 8 -7.99 -7.70 -16.86
N LEU A 9 -9.07 -6.96 -17.13
CA LEU A 9 -9.12 -5.52 -16.89
C LEU A 9 -8.99 -5.22 -15.40
N LYS A 10 -9.79 -5.88 -14.56
CA LYS A 10 -9.77 -5.75 -13.10
C LYS A 10 -8.37 -6.01 -12.53
N ALA A 11 -7.74 -7.12 -12.90
CA ALA A 11 -6.39 -7.46 -12.47
C ALA A 11 -5.36 -6.38 -12.84
N ARG A 12 -5.47 -5.80 -14.04
CA ARG A 12 -4.60 -4.68 -14.47
C ARG A 12 -4.82 -3.41 -13.64
N ARG A 13 -6.08 -3.08 -13.32
CA ARG A 13 -6.40 -1.91 -12.48
C ARG A 13 -5.88 -2.10 -11.05
N LEU A 14 -6.07 -3.29 -10.47
CA LEU A 14 -5.54 -3.63 -9.16
C LEU A 14 -4.00 -3.60 -9.12
N ALA A 15 -3.33 -4.16 -10.13
CA ALA A 15 -1.87 -4.10 -10.24
C ALA A 15 -1.37 -2.65 -10.29
N ARG A 16 -2.09 -1.76 -11.01
CA ARG A 16 -1.74 -0.35 -11.05
C ARG A 16 -1.92 0.34 -9.70
N LEU A 17 -2.99 0.04 -8.97
CA LEU A 17 -3.18 0.59 -7.62
C LEU A 17 -2.07 0.16 -6.65
N ARG A 18 -1.62 -1.10 -6.73
CA ARG A 18 -0.49 -1.62 -5.94
C ARG A 18 0.82 -0.93 -6.27
N GLU A 19 1.06 -0.61 -7.54
CA GLU A 19 2.23 0.17 -7.96
C GLU A 19 2.21 1.56 -7.30
N GLU A 20 1.05 2.24 -7.30
CA GLU A 20 0.90 3.55 -6.66
C GLU A 20 1.02 3.47 -5.13
N LEU A 21 0.55 2.38 -4.52
CA LEU A 21 0.77 2.11 -3.10
C LEU A 21 2.26 1.95 -2.79
N GLY A 22 3.03 1.25 -3.64
CA GLY A 22 4.49 1.19 -3.52
C GLY A 22 5.12 2.59 -3.50
N TYR A 23 4.78 3.45 -4.47
CA TYR A 23 5.27 4.83 -4.49
C TYR A 23 4.83 5.65 -3.27
N LEU A 24 3.63 5.40 -2.72
CA LEU A 24 3.17 6.03 -1.48
C LEU A 24 4.03 5.61 -0.28
N LEU A 25 4.43 4.33 -0.22
CA LEU A 25 5.25 3.78 0.85
C LEU A 25 6.72 4.22 0.75
N ASP A 26 7.21 4.56 -0.44
CA ASP A 26 8.56 5.12 -0.62
C ASP A 26 8.60 6.64 -0.43
N GLU A 27 7.45 7.31 -0.32
CA GLU A 27 7.35 8.76 -0.19
C GLU A 27 7.63 9.23 1.24
N ASP A 28 8.68 10.01 1.41
CA ASP A 28 9.10 10.57 2.71
C ASP A 28 8.50 11.95 2.96
N ASP A 29 8.17 12.71 1.91
CA ASP A 29 7.56 14.02 2.07
C ASP A 29 6.08 13.87 2.52
N PRO A 30 5.68 14.42 3.69
CA PRO A 30 4.33 14.25 4.22
C PRO A 30 3.24 14.83 3.32
N GLN A 31 3.54 15.94 2.62
CA GLN A 31 2.58 16.59 1.73
C GLN A 31 2.34 15.76 0.47
N SER A 32 3.42 15.26 -0.13
CA SER A 32 3.38 14.36 -1.29
C SER A 32 2.71 13.02 -0.93
N ARG A 33 2.97 12.50 0.28
CA ARG A 33 2.32 11.29 0.81
C ARG A 33 0.80 11.47 0.91
N ALA A 34 0.33 12.57 1.51
CA ALA A 34 -1.09 12.87 1.61
C ALA A 34 -1.76 13.05 0.24
N TRP A 35 -1.08 13.72 -0.70
CA TRP A 35 -1.57 13.88 -2.07
C TRP A 35 -1.70 12.53 -2.80
N ARG A 36 -0.68 11.65 -2.70
CA ARG A 36 -0.71 10.31 -3.28
C ARG A 36 -1.81 9.43 -2.68
N GLN A 37 -2.00 9.49 -1.37
CA GLN A 37 -3.09 8.76 -0.71
C GLN A 37 -4.46 9.23 -1.24
N GLY A 38 -4.65 10.53 -1.41
CA GLY A 38 -5.85 11.09 -2.05
C GLY A 38 -6.06 10.60 -3.49
N MET A 39 -4.98 10.53 -4.29
CA MET A 39 -5.01 9.99 -5.65
C MET A 39 -5.42 8.52 -5.70
N ILE A 40 -4.87 7.68 -4.81
CA ILE A 40 -5.24 6.25 -4.72
C ILE A 40 -6.71 6.11 -4.34
N ASN A 41 -7.16 6.85 -3.32
CA ASN A 41 -8.57 6.83 -2.88
C ASN A 41 -9.52 7.27 -4.00
N GLY A 42 -9.19 8.33 -4.74
CA GLY A 42 -9.99 8.79 -5.87
C GLY A 42 -10.10 7.74 -6.98
N ARG A 43 -9.00 7.07 -7.31
CA ARG A 43 -9.00 5.98 -8.31
C ARG A 43 -9.80 4.76 -7.85
N MET A 44 -9.72 4.40 -6.57
CA MET A 44 -10.57 3.32 -6.04
C MET A 44 -12.06 3.64 -6.18
N LEU A 45 -12.46 4.87 -5.85
CA LEU A 45 -13.85 5.30 -5.97
C LEU A 45 -14.30 5.27 -7.43
N GLU A 46 -13.48 5.77 -8.36
CA GLU A 46 -13.77 5.71 -9.80
C GLU A 46 -13.95 4.27 -10.28
N LEU A 47 -13.08 3.34 -9.88
CA LEU A 47 -13.17 1.93 -10.28
C LEU A 47 -14.43 1.25 -9.72
N LYS A 48 -14.86 1.64 -8.52
CA LYS A 48 -16.12 1.16 -7.92
C LYS A 48 -17.34 1.74 -8.64
N GLU A 49 -17.35 3.04 -8.93
CA GLU A 49 -18.44 3.70 -9.66
C GLU A 49 -18.60 3.15 -11.09
N LEU A 50 -17.49 2.76 -11.72
CA LEU A 50 -17.48 2.09 -13.02
C LEU A 50 -17.91 0.61 -12.97
N GLY A 51 -18.17 0.06 -11.78
CA GLY A 51 -18.50 -1.36 -11.59
C GLY A 51 -17.34 -2.31 -11.92
N ILE A 52 -16.11 -1.78 -11.99
CA ILE A 52 -14.91 -2.60 -12.21
C ILE A 52 -14.53 -3.31 -10.91
N PHE A 53 -14.65 -2.62 -9.78
CA PHE A 53 -14.48 -3.20 -8.44
C PHE A 53 -15.84 -3.35 -7.76
N GLU A 54 -16.06 -4.53 -7.21
CA GLU A 54 -17.13 -4.78 -6.26
C GLU A 54 -16.77 -4.21 -4.87
N GLN A 55 -17.75 -4.14 -3.98
CA GLN A 55 -17.58 -3.58 -2.64
C GLN A 55 -16.52 -4.33 -1.82
N ASP A 56 -16.50 -5.67 -1.91
CA ASP A 56 -15.53 -6.52 -1.23
C ASP A 56 -14.10 -6.31 -1.73
N GLU A 57 -13.93 -6.07 -3.02
CA GLU A 57 -12.63 -5.78 -3.64
C GLU A 57 -12.12 -4.39 -3.26
N PHE A 58 -13.03 -3.42 -3.20
CA PHE A 58 -12.74 -2.08 -2.68
C PHE A 58 -12.29 -2.15 -1.21
N ASP A 59 -13.03 -2.88 -0.37
CA ASP A 59 -12.71 -3.00 1.06
C ASP A 59 -11.39 -3.75 1.27
N ALA A 60 -11.16 -4.84 0.52
CA ALA A 60 -9.92 -5.60 0.60
C ALA A 60 -8.68 -4.76 0.24
N PHE A 61 -8.77 -3.92 -0.79
CA PHE A 61 -7.66 -3.03 -1.14
C PHE A 61 -7.50 -1.88 -0.13
N ASN A 62 -8.59 -1.37 0.44
CA ASN A 62 -8.52 -0.37 1.51
C ASN A 62 -7.84 -0.93 2.77
N ASP A 63 -8.12 -2.18 3.13
CA ASP A 63 -7.41 -2.89 4.20
C ASP A 63 -5.93 -3.06 3.88
N GLU A 64 -5.57 -3.37 2.62
CA GLU A 64 -4.18 -3.46 2.15
C GLU A 64 -3.43 -2.12 2.35
N ILE A 65 -4.04 -0.99 1.99
CA ILE A 65 -3.48 0.35 2.22
C ILE A 65 -3.24 0.60 3.72
N ASN A 66 -4.26 0.34 4.55
CA ASN A 66 -4.18 0.60 6.00
C ASN A 66 -3.09 -0.26 6.66
N ALA A 67 -3.01 -1.54 6.30
CA ALA A 67 -1.99 -2.44 6.79
C ALA A 67 -0.58 -1.99 6.38
N ALA A 68 -0.39 -1.58 5.13
CA ALA A 68 0.91 -1.13 4.62
C ALA A 68 1.37 0.18 5.28
N LEU A 69 0.47 1.15 5.45
CA LEU A 69 0.78 2.41 6.13
C LEU A 69 1.09 2.19 7.62
N TRP A 70 0.36 1.29 8.28
CA TRP A 70 0.64 0.92 9.66
C TRP A 70 2.02 0.24 9.79
N ALA A 71 2.35 -0.69 8.88
CA ALA A 71 3.65 -1.34 8.85
C ALA A 71 4.80 -0.33 8.65
N LYS A 72 4.66 0.62 7.71
CA LYS A 72 5.63 1.71 7.51
C LYS A 72 5.81 2.53 8.79
N LYS A 73 4.72 2.93 9.44
CA LYS A 73 4.78 3.68 10.70
C LYS A 73 5.50 2.92 11.81
N MET A 74 5.26 1.61 11.93
CA MET A 74 5.92 0.77 12.94
C MET A 74 7.42 0.61 12.64
N ALA A 75 7.82 0.53 11.37
CA ALA A 75 9.22 0.52 10.96
C ALA A 75 9.92 1.87 11.26
N GLU A 76 9.27 2.99 10.97
CA GLU A 76 9.76 4.34 11.32
C GLU A 76 9.89 4.55 12.83
N ALA A 77 9.00 3.92 13.64
CA ALA A 77 9.00 4.03 15.10
C ALA A 77 10.05 3.16 15.81
N ASN A 78 10.66 2.18 15.13
CA ASN A 78 11.69 1.30 15.70
C ASN A 78 12.96 1.19 14.83
N PRO A 79 13.74 2.28 14.68
CA PRO A 79 14.96 2.26 13.87
C PRO A 79 16.16 1.55 14.52
N LEU A 80 16.07 1.04 15.75
CA LEU A 80 17.20 0.59 16.59
C LEU A 80 17.07 -0.83 17.16
N GLY A 81 16.53 -1.78 16.40
CA GLY A 81 16.55 -3.20 16.76
C GLY A 81 17.88 -3.92 16.51
N ASP A 82 18.90 -3.24 15.94
CA ASP A 82 20.15 -3.87 15.47
C ASP A 82 21.41 -3.17 16.01
N SER A 83 21.42 -2.88 17.31
CA SER A 83 22.64 -2.51 18.03
C SER A 83 22.65 -3.19 19.38
N ILE A 84 22.70 -4.52 19.38
CA ILE A 84 23.22 -5.26 20.53
C ILE A 84 24.75 -5.17 20.42
N ASP A 85 25.28 -4.08 20.97
CA ASP A 85 26.68 -3.96 21.38
C ASP A 85 26.96 -5.09 22.39
N SER A 86 27.44 -6.22 21.89
CA SER A 86 28.01 -7.29 22.72
C SER A 86 29.43 -6.88 23.08
N GLY A 87 29.54 -5.88 23.96
CA GLY A 87 30.75 -5.62 24.73
C GLY A 87 30.92 -6.76 25.73
N GLU A 88 31.58 -7.84 25.29
CA GLU A 88 32.00 -8.94 26.15
C GLU A 88 33.03 -8.40 27.17
N GLU A 89 32.63 -8.40 28.44
CA GLU A 89 33.43 -7.99 29.59
C GLU A 89 34.73 -8.80 29.68
N GLY A 90 35.86 -8.11 29.55
CA GLY A 90 37.16 -8.60 30.01
C GLY A 90 37.62 -7.76 31.20
N GLY A 91 37.48 -8.30 32.42
CA GLY A 91 37.94 -7.68 33.66
C GLY A 91 37.82 -8.59 34.87
#